data_AF-A0A517PM89-F1
#
_entry.id   AF-A0A517PM89-F1
#
_cell.length_a   1.000
_cell.length_b   1.000
_cell.length_c   1.000
_cell.angle_alpha   90.00
_cell.angle_beta   90.00
_cell.angle_gamma   90.00
#
_symmetry.space_group_name_H-M   'P 1'
#
loop_
_entity.id
_entity.type
_entity.pdbx_description
1 polymer ?
#
loop_
_entity_poly.entity_id
_entity_poly.type
_entity_poly.pdbx_seq_one_letter_code
_entity_poly.pdbx_strand_id
1 'polypeptide(L)'
;MNAEEFVACCKREKETLLKLFQDSKSGLAVSEGIAALQLSEEQSRLMNQILDGVLTDVFYTLLVGLDGGASLGGVQQTYKIYDEQDQLISDCGDLEAAAWEQFHGKADSEENTAD
;
A
#
# COMPACT_ATOMS: atom_id res chain seq x y z
N MET A 1 -13.24 3.68 -13.08
CA MET A 1 -12.54 3.51 -11.80
C MET A 1 -12.93 4.68 -10.92
N ASN A 2 -13.41 4.44 -9.70
CA ASN A 2 -13.62 5.48 -8.69
C ASN A 2 -12.46 5.49 -7.67
N ALA A 3 -12.49 6.42 -6.71
CA ALA A 3 -11.50 6.56 -5.64
C ALA A 3 -11.24 5.25 -4.87
N GLU A 4 -12.29 4.52 -4.50
CA GLU A 4 -12.20 3.26 -3.75
C GLU A 4 -11.52 2.15 -4.58
N GLU A 5 -11.93 2.00 -5.85
CA GLU A 5 -11.35 1.06 -6.80
C GLU A 5 -9.88 1.38 -7.07
N PHE A 6 -9.53 2.67 -7.13
CA PHE A 6 -8.15 3.13 -7.30
C PHE A 6 -7.30 2.77 -6.09
N VAL A 7 -7.75 3.05 -4.87
CA VAL A 7 -7.08 2.64 -3.63
C VAL A 7 -6.93 1.11 -3.57
N ALA A 8 -7.94 0.35 -4.01
CA ALA A 8 -7.86 -1.11 -4.08
C ALA A 8 -6.85 -1.62 -5.10
N CYS A 9 -6.61 -0.90 -6.19
CA CYS A 9 -5.49 -1.19 -7.09
C CYS A 9 -4.15 -0.95 -6.39
N CYS A 10 -4.00 0.18 -5.67
CA CYS A 10 -2.78 0.49 -4.93
C CYS A 10 -2.47 -0.53 -3.84
N LYS A 11 -3.49 -0.99 -3.08
CA LYS A 11 -3.31 -2.05 -2.07
C LYS A 11 -2.87 -3.38 -2.70
N ARG A 12 -3.49 -3.79 -3.81
CA ARG A 12 -3.07 -5.01 -4.53
C ARG A 12 -1.66 -4.91 -5.09
N GLU A 13 -1.26 -3.74 -5.56
CA GLU A 13 0.11 -3.49 -6.02
C GLU A 13 1.10 -3.59 -4.84
N LYS A 14 0.78 -2.98 -3.70
CA LYS A 14 1.55 -3.12 -2.45
C LYS A 14 1.74 -4.58 -2.05
N GLU A 15 0.68 -5.38 -2.04
CA GLU A 15 0.73 -6.81 -1.72
C GLU A 15 1.54 -7.61 -2.75
N THR A 16 1.47 -7.23 -4.03
CA THR A 16 2.24 -7.85 -5.10
C THR A 16 3.73 -7.59 -4.93
N LEU A 17 4.12 -6.34 -4.69
CA LEU A 17 5.50 -5.96 -4.42
C LEU A 17 6.06 -6.67 -3.18
N LEU A 18 5.28 -6.74 -2.10
CA LEU A 18 5.70 -7.45 -0.90
C LEU A 18 6.02 -8.93 -1.17
N LYS A 19 5.17 -9.61 -1.97
CA LYS A 19 5.41 -11.00 -2.40
C LYS A 19 6.66 -11.12 -3.28
N LEU A 20 6.86 -10.19 -4.20
CA LEU A 20 8.02 -10.19 -5.09
C LEU A 20 9.33 -9.97 -4.33
N PHE A 21 9.35 -9.11 -3.31
CA PHE A 21 10.54 -8.91 -2.47
C PHE A 21 10.94 -10.18 -1.72
N GLN A 22 9.96 -11.01 -1.38
CA GLN A 22 10.18 -12.29 -0.69
C GLN A 22 10.58 -13.42 -1.64
N ASP A 23 10.27 -13.30 -2.94
CA ASP A 23 10.63 -14.31 -3.93
C ASP A 23 12.05 -14.09 -4.44
N SER A 24 12.98 -14.91 -3.93
CA SER A 24 14.39 -14.96 -4.37
C SER A 24 14.59 -15.14 -5.89
N LYS A 25 13.54 -15.52 -6.63
CA LYS A 25 13.57 -15.69 -8.10
C LYS A 25 12.94 -14.52 -8.85
N SER A 26 12.45 -13.50 -8.16
CA SER A 26 11.80 -12.33 -8.76
C SER A 26 12.73 -11.52 -9.67
N GLY A 27 14.05 -11.62 -9.48
CA GLY A 27 15.04 -10.80 -10.18
C GLY A 27 15.05 -9.33 -9.77
N LEU A 28 14.33 -8.98 -8.70
CA LEU A 28 14.35 -7.63 -8.14
C LEU A 28 15.58 -7.44 -7.24
N ALA A 29 16.24 -6.29 -7.38
CA ALA A 29 17.40 -5.94 -6.55
C ALA A 29 17.12 -6.00 -5.04
N VAL A 30 15.89 -5.65 -4.62
CA VAL A 30 15.47 -5.76 -3.21
C VAL A 30 15.47 -7.23 -2.74
N SER A 31 14.95 -8.14 -3.57
CA SER A 31 14.91 -9.55 -3.24
C SER A 31 16.31 -10.17 -3.21
N GLU A 32 17.16 -9.82 -4.17
CA GLU A 32 18.58 -10.23 -4.17
C GLU A 32 19.31 -9.74 -2.92
N GLY A 33 19.06 -8.49 -2.50
CA GLY A 33 19.60 -7.91 -1.29
C GLY A 33 19.16 -8.67 -0.03
N ILE A 34 17.88 -9.00 0.08
CA ILE A 34 17.34 -9.79 1.21
C ILE A 34 17.95 -11.20 1.22
N ALA A 35 18.02 -11.86 0.07
CA ALA A 35 18.59 -13.20 -0.05
C ALA A 35 20.07 -13.24 0.36
N ALA A 36 20.83 -12.19 0.03
CA ALA A 36 22.24 -12.08 0.39
C ALA A 36 22.49 -11.99 1.91
N LEU A 37 21.49 -11.58 2.70
CA LEU A 37 21.60 -11.50 4.16
C LEU A 37 21.55 -12.87 4.86
N GLN A 38 21.13 -13.94 4.17
CA GLN A 38 21.03 -15.31 4.70
C GLN A 38 20.31 -15.37 6.05
N LEU A 39 19.17 -14.66 6.13
CA LEU A 39 18.38 -14.53 7.36
C LEU A 39 17.86 -15.89 7.84
N SER A 40 17.81 -16.07 9.17
CA SER A 40 17.05 -17.17 9.75
C SER A 40 15.55 -17.03 9.44
N GLU A 41 14.76 -18.07 9.71
CA GLU A 41 13.30 -18.01 9.53
C GLU A 41 12.66 -16.89 10.37
N GLU A 42 13.08 -16.75 11.63
CA GLU A 42 12.59 -15.68 12.51
C GLU A 42 12.96 -14.29 11.99
N GLN A 43 14.21 -14.12 11.54
CA GLN A 43 14.68 -12.87 10.95
C GLN A 43 13.96 -12.55 9.62
N SER A 44 13.67 -13.57 8.81
CA SER A 44 12.92 -13.42 7.55
C SER A 44 11.48 -12.96 7.83
N ARG A 45 10.83 -13.53 8.84
CA ARG A 45 9.50 -13.07 9.28
C ARG A 45 9.53 -11.62 9.74
N LEU A 46 10.53 -11.23 10.54
CA LEU A 46 10.68 -9.85 11.00
C LEU A 46 10.94 -8.90 9.82
N MET A 47 11.82 -9.28 8.89
CA MET A 47 12.08 -8.52 7.66
C MET A 47 10.78 -8.31 6.87
N ASN A 48 9.96 -9.35 6.73
CA ASN A 48 8.68 -9.25 6.03
C ASN A 48 7.72 -8.28 6.72
N GLN A 49 7.65 -8.28 8.05
CA GLN A 49 6.85 -7.32 8.81
C GLN A 49 7.34 -5.89 8.62
N ILE A 50 8.67 -5.68 8.60
CA ILE A 50 9.27 -4.36 8.35
C ILE A 50 8.92 -3.88 6.94
N LEU A 51 9.09 -4.73 5.91
CA LEU A 51 8.77 -4.38 4.53
C LEU A 51 7.28 -4.10 4.34
N ASP A 52 6.41 -4.88 4.97
CA ASP A 52 4.97 -4.66 4.95
C ASP A 52 4.61 -3.29 5.56
N GLY A 53 5.20 -2.95 6.71
CA GLY A 53 5.04 -1.64 7.34
C GLY A 53 5.54 -0.49 6.48
N VAL A 54 6.75 -0.61 5.92
CA VAL A 54 7.33 0.40 5.01
C VAL A 54 6.43 0.63 3.80
N LEU A 55 5.94 -0.43 3.17
CA LEU A 55 5.05 -0.29 2.01
C LEU A 55 3.69 0.29 2.42
N THR A 56 3.13 -0.10 3.57
CA THR A 56 1.92 0.53 4.12
C THR A 56 2.11 2.04 4.27
N ASP A 57 3.18 2.48 4.95
CA ASP A 57 3.46 3.89 5.19
C ASP A 57 3.63 4.67 3.87
N VAL A 58 4.36 4.11 2.89
CA VAL A 58 4.60 4.74 1.60
C VAL A 58 3.31 4.89 0.79
N PHE A 59 2.57 3.80 0.59
CA PHE A 59 1.34 3.84 -0.22
C PHE A 59 0.26 4.69 0.44
N TYR A 60 0.07 4.56 1.76
CA TYR A 60 -0.91 5.35 2.49
C TYR A 60 -0.57 6.84 2.45
N THR A 61 0.68 7.22 2.74
CA THR A 61 1.11 8.63 2.70
C THR A 61 0.96 9.22 1.29
N LEU A 62 1.26 8.44 0.25
CA LEU A 62 1.08 8.90 -1.13
C LEU A 62 -0.40 9.14 -1.45
N LEU A 63 -1.29 8.20 -1.10
CA LEU A 63 -2.73 8.32 -1.33
C LEU A 63 -3.32 9.53 -0.60
N VAL A 64 -3.00 9.71 0.68
CA VAL A 64 -3.44 10.86 1.49
C VAL A 64 -2.82 12.16 0.98
N GLY A 65 -1.59 12.12 0.47
CA GLY A 65 -0.94 13.27 -0.15
C GLY A 65 -1.61 13.70 -1.46
N LEU A 66 -2.07 12.75 -2.28
CA LEU A 66 -2.88 13.03 -3.47
C LEU A 66 -4.26 13.60 -3.11
N ASP A 67 -4.82 13.17 -1.98
CA ASP A 67 -6.06 13.70 -1.43
C ASP A 67 -5.92 15.12 -0.86
N GLY A 68 -4.68 15.57 -0.62
CA GLY A 68 -4.36 16.82 0.05
C GLY A 68 -4.36 16.76 1.57
N GLY A 69 -4.58 15.58 2.17
CA GLY A 69 -4.51 15.34 3.61
C GLY A 69 -3.08 15.29 4.18
N ALA A 70 -2.06 15.10 3.31
CA ALA A 70 -0.65 15.07 3.70
C ALA A 70 0.22 15.90 2.75
N SER A 71 1.39 16.34 3.22
CA SER A 71 2.38 17.02 2.39
C SER A 71 3.23 16.02 1.61
N LEU A 72 3.38 16.22 0.30
CA LEU A 72 4.33 15.50 -0.54
C LEU A 72 5.58 16.36 -0.72
N GLY A 73 6.72 15.92 -0.18
CA GLY A 73 7.98 16.67 -0.25
C GLY A 73 7.93 18.05 0.41
N GLY A 74 7.05 18.24 1.41
CA GLY A 74 6.86 19.51 2.10
C GLY A 74 5.84 20.46 1.45
N VAL A 75 5.21 20.06 0.34
CA VAL A 75 4.12 20.81 -0.29
C VAL A 75 2.80 20.08 -0.05
N GLN A 76 1.82 20.78 0.51
CA GLN A 76 0.47 20.26 0.71
C GLN A 76 -0.50 21.00 -0.21
N GLN A 77 -1.19 20.25 -1.07
CA GLN A 77 -2.18 20.75 -2.01
C GLN A 77 -3.10 19.61 -2.43
N THR A 78 -4.22 19.94 -3.04
CA THR A 78 -5.20 18.96 -3.51
C THR A 78 -4.93 18.60 -4.97
N TYR A 79 -5.18 17.35 -5.34
CA TYR A 79 -5.03 16.87 -6.71
C TYR A 79 -6.35 16.30 -7.21
N LYS A 80 -6.56 16.38 -8.52
CA LYS A 80 -7.61 15.63 -9.22
C LYS A 80 -6.96 14.53 -10.02
N ILE A 81 -7.49 13.31 -9.91
CA ILE A 81 -6.96 12.15 -10.60
C ILE A 81 -7.89 11.81 -11.75
N TYR A 82 -7.33 11.71 -12.95
CA TYR A 82 -8.02 11.30 -14.17
C TYR A 82 -7.37 10.04 -14.73
N ASP A 83 -8.16 9.17 -15.36
CA ASP A 83 -7.63 8.08 -16.16
C ASP A 83 -7.15 8.55 -17.55
N GLU A 84 -6.63 7.62 -18.35
CA GLU A 84 -6.15 7.89 -19.72
C GLU A 84 -7.27 8.28 -20.70
N GLN A 85 -8.54 8.19 -20.29
CA GLN A 85 -9.73 8.57 -21.08
C GLN A 85 -10.37 9.88 -20.56
N ASP A 86 -9.63 10.67 -19.79
CA ASP A 86 -10.07 11.92 -19.14
C ASP A 86 -11.29 11.73 -18.21
N GLN A 87 -11.54 10.52 -17.70
CA GLN A 87 -12.58 10.30 -16.69
C GLN A 87 -12.03 10.59 -15.30
N LEU A 88 -12.77 11.38 -14.52
CA LEU A 88 -12.43 11.70 -13.15
C LEU A 88 -12.52 10.43 -12.29
N ILE A 89 -11.39 10.00 -11.72
CA ILE A 89 -11.32 8.89 -10.76
C ILE A 89 -11.63 9.39 -9.35
N SER A 90 -11.04 10.52 -8.97
CA SER A 90 -11.14 11.12 -7.65
C SER A 90 -11.07 12.63 -7.74
N ASP A 91 -11.99 13.31 -7.07
CA ASP A 91 -11.77 14.69 -6.65
C ASP A 91 -11.02 14.69 -5.30
N CYS A 92 -10.75 15.86 -4.76
CA CYS A 92 -10.19 16.06 -3.44
C CYS A 92 -11.12 15.51 -2.34
N GLY A 93 -10.58 14.70 -1.42
CA GLY A 93 -11.24 14.26 -0.18
C GLY A 93 -11.80 12.84 -0.23
N ASP A 94 -11.73 12.16 -1.37
CA ASP A 94 -12.31 10.84 -1.57
C ASP A 94 -11.30 9.70 -1.32
N LEU A 95 -9.99 9.97 -1.38
CA LEU A 95 -8.96 8.93 -1.26
C LEU A 95 -8.61 8.59 0.19
N GLU A 96 -8.57 9.56 1.10
CA GLU A 96 -8.09 9.33 2.47
C GLU A 96 -8.96 8.33 3.23
N ALA A 97 -10.29 8.45 3.11
CA ALA A 97 -11.23 7.53 3.76
C ALA A 97 -11.07 6.09 3.24
N ALA A 98 -11.02 5.91 1.91
CA ALA A 98 -10.80 4.61 1.30
C ALA A 98 -9.42 4.03 1.64
N ALA A 99 -8.38 4.86 1.68
CA ALA A 99 -7.04 4.45 2.08
C ALA A 99 -6.99 4.00 3.54
N TRP A 100 -7.69 4.69 4.44
CA TRP A 100 -7.77 4.30 5.84
C TRP A 100 -8.44 2.93 6.00
N GLU A 101 -9.60 2.73 5.39
CA GLU A 101 -10.32 1.46 5.43
C GLU A 101 -9.49 0.30 4.90
N GLN A 102 -8.79 0.50 3.78
CA GLN A 102 -8.05 -0.58 3.15
C GLN A 102 -6.69 -0.89 3.78
N PHE A 103 -5.98 0.11 4.32
CA PHE A 103 -4.63 -0.08 4.89
C PHE A 103 -4.63 -0.26 6.41
N HIS A 104 -5.65 0.24 7.11
CA HIS A 104 -5.71 0.24 8.58
C HIS A 104 -7.04 -0.27 9.14
N GLY A 105 -8.11 -0.27 8.35
CA GLY A 105 -9.38 -0.89 8.71
C GLY A 105 -9.13 -2.37 9.01
N LYS A 106 -9.56 -2.81 10.19
CA LYS A 106 -9.53 -4.24 10.54
C LYS A 106 -10.34 -5.00 9.50
N ALA A 107 -9.85 -6.17 9.11
CA ALA A 107 -10.74 -7.21 8.59
C ALA A 107 -11.63 -7.67 9.76
N ASP A 108 -12.65 -6.89 10.12
CA ASP A 108 -13.68 -7.29 11.07
C ASP A 108 -14.62 -8.29 10.37
N SER A 109 -14.11 -9.48 10.04
CA SER A 109 -14.94 -10.65 9.70
C SER A 109 -14.11 -11.93 9.71
N GLU A 110 -13.72 -12.44 10.88
CA GLU A 110 -13.53 -13.88 11.14
C GLU A 110 -13.27 -14.16 12.63
N GLU A 111 -14.11 -13.63 13.53
CA GLU A 111 -14.17 -14.13 14.91
C GLU A 111 -15.49 -13.74 15.58
N ASN A 112 -16.62 -14.23 15.05
CA ASN A 112 -17.85 -14.28 15.85
C ASN A 112 -18.88 -15.30 15.34
N THR A 113 -18.54 -16.59 15.36
CA THR A 113 -19.52 -17.67 15.54
C THR A 113 -18.87 -18.83 16.29
N ALA A 114 -18.79 -18.70 17.61
CA ALA A 114 -18.66 -19.83 18.51
C ALA A 114 -19.52 -19.53 19.75
N ASP A 115 -20.80 -19.86 19.63
CA ASP A 115 -21.69 -20.20 20.74
C ASP A 115 -22.34 -21.55 20.39
#